data_AF-A0A229SIC6-F1
#
_entry.id   AF-A0A229SIC6-F1
#
_cell.length_a   1.000
_cell.length_b   1.000
_cell.length_c   1.000
_cell.angle_alpha   90.00
_cell.angle_beta   90.00
_cell.angle_gamma   90.00
#
_symmetry.space_group_name_H-M   'P 1'
#
loop_
_entity.id
_entity.type
_entity.pdbx_description
1 polymer ?
#
loop_
_entity_poly.entity_id
_entity_poly.type
_entity_poly.pdbx_seq_one_letter_code
_entity_poly.pdbx_strand_id
1 'polypeptide(L)'
;MGAARRRDRAQTATFLRKIRGHRLYPLFHLLILLGLRRGEVIGLRWSDIDLEGGYLTVSHQIRQVGATIEIGKPKSDTSNRVIALDHGTITLLRRHLDAHHGDPAGYMFLNVHSHPIRPDALTSLFRLLNTRSERPPIRLHDLRNGAASLCLVGLGAGVAMTLTNDLIMSSVRPEESGQAAAISETAYELGTAFGTAILGSVLLGFYRAGLDDTAPSGLPGGILDSAKETLAAALLHARELTTDLGAALYTAATDSFTSALSWTGGIAALILLAVAIFAAVMLRGISAQEDLSDADH
;
A
#
# COMPACT_ATOMS: atom_id res chain seq x y z
N MET A 1 18.90 -4.37 -7.10
CA MET A 1 18.24 -3.73 -5.93
C MET A 1 16.77 -4.16 -5.70
N GLY A 2 16.19 -5.08 -6.49
CA GLY A 2 14.78 -5.53 -6.37
C GLY A 2 14.53 -6.77 -5.52
N ALA A 3 15.50 -7.68 -5.38
CA ALA A 3 15.34 -8.92 -4.60
C ALA A 3 15.25 -8.68 -3.07
N ALA A 4 15.95 -7.67 -2.56
CA ALA A 4 15.88 -7.29 -1.15
C ALA A 4 14.51 -6.69 -0.78
N ARG A 5 13.94 -5.83 -1.65
CA ARG A 5 12.62 -5.20 -1.44
C ARG A 5 11.44 -6.18 -1.54
N ARG A 6 11.57 -7.27 -2.32
CA ARG A 6 10.56 -8.33 -2.42
C ARG A 6 10.46 -9.18 -1.16
N ARG A 7 11.62 -9.66 -0.67
CA ARG A 7 11.70 -10.49 0.53
C ARG A 7 11.09 -9.77 1.74
N ASP A 8 11.25 -8.45 1.77
CA ASP A 8 10.72 -7.59 2.82
C ASP A 8 9.19 -7.64 2.95
N ARG A 9 8.45 -7.54 1.83
CA ARG A 9 6.97 -7.54 1.84
C ARG A 9 6.35 -8.89 2.24
N ALA A 10 6.85 -10.00 1.72
CA ALA A 10 6.36 -11.34 2.06
C ALA A 10 6.64 -11.70 3.53
N GLN A 11 7.81 -11.29 4.04
CA GLN A 11 8.16 -11.45 5.45
C GLN A 11 7.28 -10.59 6.36
N THR A 12 6.91 -9.38 5.92
CA THR A 12 5.99 -8.50 6.65
C THR A 12 4.62 -9.13 6.86
N ALA A 13 4.03 -9.65 5.78
CA ALA A 13 2.72 -10.32 5.84
C ALA A 13 2.77 -11.58 6.72
N THR A 14 3.89 -12.32 6.65
CA THR A 14 4.12 -13.52 7.48
C THR A 14 4.29 -13.17 8.96
N PHE A 15 5.06 -12.12 9.25
CA PHE A 15 5.22 -11.58 10.60
C PHE A 15 3.88 -11.14 11.18
N LEU A 16 3.14 -10.27 10.48
CA LEU A 16 1.82 -9.80 10.92
C LEU A 16 0.86 -10.95 11.18
N ARG A 17 0.85 -11.98 10.32
CA ARG A 17 0.03 -13.19 10.51
C ARG A 17 0.42 -13.96 11.77
N LYS A 18 1.73 -14.14 12.01
CA LYS A 18 2.28 -14.84 13.18
C LYS A 18 1.93 -14.13 14.48
N ILE A 19 1.93 -12.79 14.48
CA ILE A 19 1.67 -12.00 15.68
C ILE A 19 0.20 -11.58 15.83
N ARG A 20 -0.73 -12.06 14.99
CA ARG A 20 -2.17 -11.70 15.05
C ARG A 20 -2.80 -11.88 16.43
N GLY A 21 -2.35 -12.88 17.21
CA GLY A 21 -2.84 -13.12 18.57
C GLY A 21 -2.09 -12.34 19.67
N HIS A 22 -1.06 -11.58 19.32
CA HIS A 22 -0.25 -10.86 20.31
C HIS A 22 -0.90 -9.52 20.68
N ARG A 23 -0.86 -9.11 21.96
CA ARG A 23 -1.51 -7.86 22.42
C ARG A 23 -1.05 -6.62 21.66
N LEU A 24 0.21 -6.61 21.21
CA LEU A 24 0.82 -5.51 20.46
C LEU A 24 0.64 -5.61 18.94
N TYR A 25 -0.23 -6.51 18.46
CA TYR A 25 -0.56 -6.58 17.04
C TYR A 25 -1.04 -5.24 16.46
N PRO A 26 -1.95 -4.48 17.12
CA PRO A 26 -2.38 -3.18 16.60
C PRO A 26 -1.23 -2.19 16.46
N LEU A 27 -0.24 -2.23 17.35
CA LEU A 27 0.96 -1.40 17.28
C LEU A 27 1.73 -1.66 15.98
N PHE A 28 2.01 -2.94 15.70
CA PHE A 28 2.73 -3.32 14.48
C PHE A 28 1.91 -3.07 13.22
N HIS A 29 0.58 -3.26 13.26
CA HIS A 29 -0.33 -2.93 12.17
C HIS A 29 -0.24 -1.45 11.81
N LEU A 30 -0.33 -0.55 12.79
CA LEU A 30 -0.21 0.90 12.57
C LEU A 30 1.18 1.31 12.09
N LEU A 31 2.23 0.72 12.66
CA LEU A 31 3.60 1.02 12.25
C LEU A 31 3.85 0.65 10.78
N ILE A 32 3.36 -0.51 10.36
CA ILE A 32 3.65 -1.10 9.05
C ILE A 32 2.73 -0.54 7.97
N LEU A 33 1.42 -0.47 8.23
CA LEU A 33 0.43 -0.13 7.21
C LEU A 33 0.19 1.39 7.11
N LEU A 34 0.23 2.11 8.23
CA LEU A 34 0.07 3.57 8.24
C LEU A 34 1.42 4.30 8.22
N GLY A 35 2.54 3.56 8.24
CA GLY A 35 3.88 4.11 8.09
C GLY A 35 4.33 5.02 9.23
N LEU A 36 3.69 4.91 10.39
CA LEU A 36 4.00 5.69 11.57
C LEU A 36 5.41 5.39 12.10
N ARG A 37 6.15 6.42 12.49
CA ARG A 37 7.48 6.25 13.11
C ARG A 37 7.30 5.59 14.47
N ARG A 38 8.28 4.77 14.89
CA ARG A 38 8.28 4.10 16.21
C ARG A 38 7.84 5.00 17.37
N GLY A 39 8.41 6.20 17.45
CA GLY A 39 8.08 7.16 18.50
C GLY A 39 6.69 7.79 18.36
N GLU A 40 6.16 7.87 17.14
CA GLU A 40 4.80 8.36 16.87
C GLU A 40 3.79 7.31 17.35
N VAL A 41 3.95 6.04 16.95
CA VAL A 41 3.02 4.96 17.36
C VAL A 41 2.97 4.78 18.87
N ILE A 42 4.14 4.73 19.51
CA ILE A 42 4.24 4.59 20.98
C ILE A 42 3.64 5.82 21.68
N GLY A 43 3.74 6.99 21.04
CA GLY A 43 3.21 8.25 21.55
C GLY A 43 1.71 8.45 21.34
N LEU A 44 1.03 7.58 20.60
CA LEU A 44 -0.40 7.72 20.34
C LEU A 44 -1.23 7.63 21.61
N ARG A 45 -2.12 8.59 21.76
CA ARG A 45 -3.18 8.60 22.77
C ARG A 45 -4.52 8.23 22.13
N TRP A 46 -5.46 7.76 22.94
CA TRP A 46 -6.83 7.54 22.45
C TRP A 46 -7.48 8.84 21.96
N SER A 47 -7.15 9.98 22.57
CA SER A 47 -7.58 11.31 22.11
C SER A 47 -7.07 11.72 20.73
N ASP A 48 -6.05 11.04 20.20
CA ASP A 48 -5.48 11.32 18.87
C ASP A 48 -6.24 10.60 17.74
N ILE A 49 -7.28 9.82 18.07
CA ILE A 49 -7.96 8.91 17.14
C ILE A 49 -9.46 9.20 17.14
N ASP A 50 -9.98 9.58 15.97
CA ASP A 50 -11.42 9.64 15.72
C ASP A 50 -11.85 8.36 15.00
N LEU A 51 -12.41 7.41 15.75
CA LEU A 51 -12.91 6.14 15.21
C LEU A 51 -14.28 6.26 14.54
N GLU A 52 -14.99 7.39 14.71
CA GLU A 52 -16.25 7.67 14.02
C GLU A 52 -15.97 8.37 12.68
N GLY A 53 -15.15 9.42 12.73
CA GLY A 53 -14.68 10.15 11.55
C GLY A 53 -13.64 9.38 10.72
N GLY A 54 -13.04 8.33 11.27
CA GLY A 54 -12.14 7.43 10.57
C GLY A 54 -10.76 8.03 10.28
N TYR A 55 -10.20 8.79 11.21
CA TYR A 55 -8.87 9.37 11.06
C TYR A 55 -8.06 9.36 12.37
N LEU A 56 -6.74 9.40 12.22
CA LEU A 56 -5.77 9.48 13.30
C LEU A 56 -4.85 10.68 13.09
N THR A 57 -4.63 11.46 14.15
CA THR A 57 -3.78 12.65 14.11
C THR A 57 -2.45 12.35 14.80
N VAL A 58 -1.34 12.50 14.07
CA VAL A 58 0.00 12.32 14.63
C VAL A 58 0.43 13.61 15.32
N SER A 59 0.18 13.72 16.63
CA SER A 59 0.40 14.93 17.42
C SER A 59 1.67 14.91 18.28
N HIS A 60 2.15 13.73 18.68
CA HIS A 60 3.26 13.56 19.62
C HIS A 60 4.25 12.49 19.18
N GLN A 61 5.52 12.66 19.58
CA GLN A 61 6.54 11.64 19.42
C GLN A 61 7.26 11.37 20.75
N ILE A 62 7.33 10.10 21.11
CA ILE A 62 8.17 9.63 22.21
C ILE A 62 9.58 9.32 21.70
N ARG A 63 10.58 9.97 22.30
CA ARG A 63 12.01 9.75 22.03
C ARG A 63 12.69 9.19 23.27
N GLN A 64 13.70 8.34 23.05
CA GLN A 64 14.55 7.87 24.13
C GLN A 64 15.88 8.64 24.05
N VAL A 65 16.27 9.26 25.15
CA VAL A 65 17.54 9.99 25.31
C VAL A 65 18.27 9.34 26.48
N GLY A 66 19.20 8.43 26.17
CA GLY A 66 19.87 7.62 27.18
C GLY A 66 18.88 6.70 27.94
N ALA A 67 18.81 6.87 29.26
CA ALA A 67 17.93 6.10 30.14
C ALA A 67 16.51 6.71 30.30
N THR A 68 16.31 7.95 29.84
CA THR A 68 15.07 8.70 30.03
C THR A 68 14.24 8.77 28.74
N ILE A 69 12.92 8.89 28.93
CA ILE A 69 11.96 9.09 27.86
C ILE A 69 11.66 10.59 27.78
N GLU A 70 11.90 11.19 26.61
CA GLU A 70 11.49 12.55 26.30
C GLU A 70 10.22 12.52 25.43
N ILE A 71 9.18 13.21 25.91
CA ILE A 71 7.97 13.48 25.13
C ILE A 71 8.19 14.83 24.44
N GLY A 72 8.12 14.85 23.11
CA GLY A 72 8.27 16.09 22.36
C GLY A 72 7.27 16.19 21.21
N LYS A 73 7.02 17.42 20.78
CA LYS A 73 6.41 17.68 19.46
C LYS A 73 7.31 17.10 18.36
N PRO A 74 6.76 16.69 17.21
CA PRO A 74 7.55 16.31 16.05
C PRO A 74 8.60 17.39 15.72
N LYS A 75 9.76 16.98 15.19
CA LYS A 75 10.92 17.87 14.93
C LYS A 75 10.64 19.05 13.96
N SER A 76 9.45 19.12 13.37
CA SER A 76 8.98 20.26 12.58
C SER A 76 7.44 20.39 12.66
N ASP A 77 6.94 21.62 12.58
CA ASP A 77 5.50 21.99 12.54
C ASP A 77 4.76 21.33 11.36
N THR A 78 5.51 20.88 10.35
CA THR A 78 5.06 20.16 9.14
C THR A 78 4.76 18.67 9.36
N SER A 79 4.98 18.11 10.56
CA SER A 79 4.77 16.67 10.85
C SER A 79 3.43 16.33 11.52
N ASN A 80 2.63 17.33 11.89
CA ASN A 80 1.23 17.11 12.27
C ASN A 80 0.46 16.71 11.01
N ARG A 81 0.20 15.41 10.86
CA ARG A 81 -0.53 14.86 9.71
C ARG A 81 -1.72 14.05 10.20
N VAL A 82 -2.84 14.24 9.51
CA VAL A 82 -4.05 13.42 9.65
C VAL A 82 -3.91 12.24 8.70
N ILE A 83 -4.09 11.03 9.21
CA ILE A 83 -4.02 9.78 8.45
C ILE A 83 -5.41 9.15 8.48
N ALA A 84 -6.00 8.95 7.30
CA ALA A 84 -7.25 8.22 7.17
C ALA A 84 -7.08 6.75 7.60
N LEU A 85 -8.07 6.22 8.29
CA LEU A 85 -8.13 4.85 8.76
C LEU A 85 -9.10 4.06 7.89
N ASP A 86 -8.65 2.93 7.36
CA ASP A 86 -9.54 1.99 6.68
C ASP A 86 -10.44 1.25 7.70
N HIS A 87 -11.54 0.69 7.22
CA HIS A 87 -12.52 -0.02 8.06
C HIS A 87 -11.91 -1.19 8.85
N GLY A 88 -10.92 -1.88 8.29
CA GLY A 88 -10.21 -2.96 8.96
C GLY A 88 -9.37 -2.47 10.14
N THR A 89 -8.66 -1.34 9.96
CA THR A 89 -7.93 -0.69 11.05
C THR A 89 -8.86 -0.15 12.13
N ILE A 90 -9.99 0.47 11.77
CA ILE A 90 -10.99 0.95 12.74
C ILE A 90 -11.52 -0.21 13.58
N THR A 91 -11.89 -1.32 12.94
CA THR A 91 -12.38 -2.53 13.63
C THR A 91 -11.33 -3.10 14.58
N LEU A 92 -10.06 -3.12 14.15
CA LEU A 92 -8.94 -3.57 14.97
C LEU A 92 -8.74 -2.69 16.20
N LEU A 93 -8.80 -1.37 16.04
CA LEU A 93 -8.62 -0.41 17.13
C LEU A 93 -9.79 -0.44 18.12
N ARG A 94 -11.03 -0.60 17.66
CA ARG A 94 -12.19 -0.81 18.53
C ARG A 94 -12.01 -2.05 19.41
N ARG A 95 -11.62 -3.19 18.82
CA ARG A 95 -11.32 -4.40 19.58
C ARG A 95 -10.19 -4.19 20.60
N HIS A 96 -9.17 -3.40 20.24
CA HIS A 96 -8.08 -3.08 21.16
C HIS A 96 -8.53 -2.20 22.33
N LEU A 97 -9.40 -1.23 22.06
CA LEU A 97 -10.01 -0.36 23.07
C LEU A 97 -10.83 -1.16 24.07
N ASP A 98 -11.73 -2.02 23.55
CA ASP A 98 -12.59 -2.89 24.36
C ASP A 98 -11.77 -3.82 25.27
N ALA A 99 -10.66 -4.34 24.75
CA ALA A 99 -9.80 -5.28 25.47
C ALA A 99 -8.95 -4.63 26.57
N HIS A 100 -8.75 -3.30 26.52
CA HIS A 100 -7.79 -2.65 27.41
C HIS A 100 -8.38 -1.76 28.49
N HIS A 101 -9.70 -1.49 28.53
CA HIS A 101 -10.39 -0.68 29.55
C HIS A 101 -9.55 0.51 30.06
N GLY A 102 -8.76 1.10 29.16
CA GLY A 102 -7.74 2.07 29.51
C GLY A 102 -8.36 3.44 29.67
N ASP A 103 -7.71 4.30 30.43
CA ASP A 103 -8.05 5.71 30.47
C ASP A 103 -8.13 6.28 29.04
N PRO A 104 -9.29 6.79 28.58
CA PRO A 104 -9.44 7.43 27.27
C PRO A 104 -8.54 8.67 27.09
N ALA A 105 -8.02 9.25 28.18
CA ALA A 105 -7.01 10.31 28.12
C ALA A 105 -5.56 9.79 28.06
N GLY A 106 -5.37 8.47 28.18
CA GLY A 106 -4.07 7.81 28.27
C GLY A 106 -3.45 7.40 26.93
N TYR A 107 -2.22 6.87 27.00
CA TYR A 107 -1.54 6.28 25.86
C TYR A 107 -2.18 4.96 25.45
N MET A 108 -2.27 4.73 24.13
CA MET A 108 -2.86 3.51 23.59
C MET A 108 -2.02 2.26 23.88
N PHE A 109 -0.68 2.40 23.87
CA PHE A 109 0.23 1.26 24.05
C PHE A 109 1.04 1.36 25.34
N LEU A 110 0.58 0.62 26.34
CA LEU A 110 1.18 0.56 27.66
C LEU A 110 1.96 -0.74 27.90
N ASN A 111 2.98 -0.65 28.75
CA ASN A 111 3.65 -1.81 29.34
C ASN A 111 2.81 -2.38 30.49
N VAL A 112 3.27 -3.46 31.13
CA VAL A 112 2.56 -4.09 32.26
C VAL A 112 2.51 -3.23 33.53
N HIS A 113 3.29 -2.15 33.58
CA HIS A 113 3.33 -1.18 34.66
C HIS A 113 2.59 0.12 34.31
N SER A 114 1.70 0.09 33.31
CA SER A 114 0.89 1.25 32.86
C SER A 114 1.69 2.46 32.38
N HIS A 115 2.93 2.27 31.93
CA HIS A 115 3.73 3.31 31.29
C HIS A 115 3.83 3.07 29.77
N PRO A 116 4.05 4.13 28.96
CA PRO A 116 4.31 3.97 27.53
C PRO A 116 5.44 2.97 27.27
N ILE A 117 5.27 2.13 26.25
CA ILE A 117 6.30 1.16 25.87
C ILE A 117 7.59 1.90 25.50
N ARG A 118 8.72 1.50 26.09
CA ARG A 118 10.00 2.11 25.73
C ARG A 118 10.35 1.85 24.26
N PRO A 119 10.87 2.84 23.51
CA PRO A 119 11.28 2.65 22.12
C PRO A 119 12.26 1.48 21.93
N ASP A 120 13.24 1.33 22.81
CA ASP A 120 14.19 0.22 22.74
C ASP A 120 13.56 -1.13 23.11
N ALA A 121 12.59 -1.14 24.02
CA ALA A 121 11.85 -2.37 24.35
C ALA A 121 11.05 -2.85 23.14
N LEU A 122 10.47 -1.95 22.34
CA LEU A 122 9.80 -2.33 21.09
C LEU A 122 10.79 -2.89 20.07
N THR A 123 11.99 -2.30 19.94
CA THR A 123 13.02 -2.82 19.04
C THR A 123 13.54 -4.18 19.49
N SER A 124 13.75 -4.39 20.78
CA SER A 124 14.15 -5.68 21.35
C SER A 124 13.05 -6.72 21.18
N LEU A 125 11.78 -6.36 21.40
CA LEU A 125 10.64 -7.24 21.17
C LEU A 125 10.49 -7.60 19.69
N PHE A 126 10.63 -6.64 18.79
CA PHE A 126 10.62 -6.92 17.35
C PHE A 126 11.74 -7.90 16.97
N ARG A 127 12.97 -7.71 17.48
CA ARG A 127 14.07 -8.65 17.29
C ARG A 127 13.77 -10.03 17.88
N LEU A 128 13.15 -10.10 19.06
CA LEU A 128 12.77 -11.33 19.75
C LEU A 128 11.70 -12.12 18.98
N LEU A 129 10.64 -11.43 18.53
CA LEU A 129 9.58 -12.04 17.72
C LEU A 129 10.10 -12.48 16.33
N ASN A 130 11.17 -11.83 15.86
CA ASN A 130 11.83 -12.15 14.60
C ASN A 130 12.89 -13.27 14.72
N THR A 131 13.45 -13.57 15.90
CA THR A 131 14.59 -14.50 16.08
C THR A 131 14.26 -15.99 15.91
N ARG A 132 12.99 -16.35 15.69
CA ARG A 132 12.60 -17.70 15.22
C ARG A 132 12.43 -17.81 13.71
N SER A 133 12.97 -16.86 12.96
CA SER A 133 12.97 -16.85 11.50
C SER A 133 14.44 -16.79 11.08
N GLU A 134 14.93 -17.82 10.39
CA GLU A 134 16.37 -18.11 10.14
C GLU A 134 17.10 -17.10 9.22
N ARG A 135 16.67 -15.83 9.15
CA ARG A 135 17.14 -14.88 8.13
C ARG A 135 17.29 -13.45 8.67
N PRO A 136 18.18 -12.62 8.08
CA PRO A 136 18.66 -11.36 8.67
C PRO A 136 17.55 -10.34 8.99
N PRO A 137 17.75 -9.48 10.00
CA PRO A 137 16.71 -8.59 10.53
C PRO A 137 16.30 -7.50 9.54
N ILE A 138 15.03 -7.52 9.16
CA ILE A 138 14.34 -6.46 8.43
C ILE A 138 14.41 -5.16 9.24
N ARG A 139 14.80 -4.05 8.61
CA ARG A 139 14.73 -2.73 9.26
C ARG A 139 13.31 -2.20 9.10
N LEU A 140 12.72 -1.70 10.18
CA LEU A 140 11.39 -1.05 10.21
C LEU A 140 11.21 0.06 9.14
N HIS A 141 12.31 0.61 8.61
CA HIS A 141 12.30 1.63 7.56
C HIS A 141 11.92 1.12 6.17
N ASP A 142 12.18 -0.16 5.86
CA ASP A 142 11.92 -0.71 4.52
C ASP A 142 10.40 -0.99 4.30
N LEU A 143 9.71 -1.28 5.41
CA LEU A 143 8.27 -1.57 5.48
C LEU A 143 7.38 -0.39 5.07
N ARG A 144 7.81 0.85 5.36
CA ARG A 144 7.06 2.08 5.08
C ARG A 144 6.95 2.40 3.59
N ASN A 145 7.88 1.93 2.76
CA ASN A 145 7.92 2.28 1.35
C ASN A 145 6.76 1.69 0.55
N GLY A 146 6.16 0.58 1.00
CA GLY A 146 5.03 -0.06 0.32
C GLY A 146 3.73 0.76 0.36
N ALA A 147 3.34 1.22 1.54
CA ALA A 147 2.15 2.05 1.73
C ALA A 147 2.31 3.42 1.05
N ALA A 148 3.50 4.04 1.16
CA ALA A 148 3.78 5.30 0.50
C ALA A 148 3.63 5.23 -1.05
N SER A 149 4.07 4.12 -1.67
CA SER A 149 3.88 3.94 -3.11
C SER A 149 2.40 3.79 -3.51
N LEU A 150 1.59 3.09 -2.72
CA LEU A 150 0.16 2.92 -2.97
C LEU A 150 -0.60 4.26 -2.82
N CYS A 151 -0.29 5.04 -1.78
CA CYS A 151 -0.87 6.38 -1.60
C CYS A 151 -0.50 7.32 -2.74
N LEU A 152 0.76 7.27 -3.22
CA LEU A 152 1.20 8.11 -4.33
C LEU A 152 0.42 7.81 -5.62
N VAL A 153 0.19 6.52 -5.90
CA VAL A 153 -0.60 6.09 -7.07
C VAL A 153 -2.06 6.54 -6.94
N GLY A 154 -2.68 6.31 -5.79
CA GLY A 154 -4.08 6.71 -5.56
C GLY A 154 -4.30 8.22 -5.64
N LEU A 155 -3.40 9.00 -5.02
CA LEU A 155 -3.47 10.46 -5.04
C LEU A 155 -3.22 11.02 -6.45
N GLY A 156 -2.24 10.47 -7.17
CA GLY A 156 -1.98 10.86 -8.56
C GLY A 156 -3.18 10.59 -9.48
N ALA A 157 -3.81 9.42 -9.36
CA ALA A 157 -4.99 9.07 -10.15
C ALA A 157 -6.20 9.98 -9.84
N GLY A 158 -6.44 10.28 -8.56
CA GLY A 158 -7.56 11.16 -8.16
C GLY A 158 -7.40 12.60 -8.63
N VAL A 159 -6.20 13.16 -8.50
CA VAL A 159 -5.89 14.52 -9.01
C VAL A 159 -6.02 14.57 -10.52
N ALA A 160 -5.48 13.59 -11.24
CA ALA A 160 -5.57 13.53 -12.69
C ALA A 160 -7.02 13.46 -13.18
N MET A 161 -7.85 12.58 -12.61
CA MET A 161 -9.27 12.47 -13.00
C MET A 161 -10.04 13.77 -12.80
N THR A 162 -9.88 14.42 -11.63
CA THR A 162 -10.60 15.65 -11.32
C THR A 162 -10.19 16.78 -12.26
N LEU A 163 -8.88 16.99 -12.42
CA LEU A 163 -8.36 18.06 -13.27
C LEU A 163 -8.72 17.85 -14.74
N THR A 164 -8.64 16.60 -15.25
CA THR A 164 -9.01 16.30 -16.63
C THR A 164 -10.49 16.55 -16.88
N ASN A 165 -11.38 16.12 -15.96
CA ASN A 165 -12.80 16.37 -16.09
C ASN A 165 -13.12 17.88 -16.09
N ASP A 166 -12.53 18.64 -15.16
CA ASP A 166 -12.71 20.09 -15.09
C ASP A 166 -12.22 20.79 -16.36
N LEU A 167 -11.05 20.39 -16.89
CA LEU A 167 -10.51 20.92 -18.14
C LEU A 167 -11.44 20.64 -19.32
N ILE A 168 -11.96 19.42 -19.45
CA ILE A 168 -12.90 19.05 -20.53
C ILE A 168 -14.15 19.92 -20.45
N MET A 169 -14.76 20.03 -19.25
CA MET A 169 -15.98 20.81 -19.07
C MET A 169 -15.76 22.31 -19.27
N SER A 170 -14.62 22.85 -18.85
CA SER A 170 -14.28 24.26 -19.05
C SER A 170 -13.98 24.64 -20.51
N SER A 171 -13.72 23.66 -21.38
CA SER A 171 -13.36 23.88 -22.79
C SER A 171 -14.56 23.84 -23.73
N VAL A 172 -15.77 23.60 -23.22
CA VAL A 172 -17.00 23.45 -24.03
C VAL A 172 -18.08 24.41 -23.54
N ARG A 173 -18.96 24.82 -24.45
CA ARG A 173 -20.08 25.70 -24.09
C ARG A 173 -21.09 24.96 -23.21
N PRO A 174 -21.82 25.66 -22.32
CA PRO A 174 -22.79 25.02 -21.41
C PRO A 174 -23.83 24.16 -22.13
N GLU A 175 -24.24 24.57 -23.33
CA GLU A 175 -25.23 23.88 -24.19
C GLU A 175 -24.70 22.55 -24.76
N GLU A 176 -23.37 22.41 -24.88
CA GLU A 176 -22.66 21.25 -25.44
C GLU A 176 -22.05 20.37 -24.34
N SER A 177 -22.15 20.76 -23.07
CA SER A 177 -21.56 20.06 -21.91
C SER A 177 -21.99 18.59 -21.80
N GLY A 178 -23.24 18.28 -22.13
CA GLY A 178 -23.74 16.90 -22.15
C GLY A 178 -23.06 16.02 -23.20
N GLN A 179 -22.70 16.59 -24.36
CA GLN A 179 -21.99 15.86 -25.42
C GLN A 179 -20.54 15.62 -25.01
N ALA A 180 -19.88 16.62 -24.44
CA ALA A 180 -18.52 16.49 -23.92
C ALA A 180 -18.42 15.46 -22.79
N ALA A 181 -19.41 15.45 -21.88
CA ALA A 181 -19.52 14.44 -20.83
C ALA A 181 -19.64 13.02 -21.40
N ALA A 182 -20.50 12.80 -22.39
CA ALA A 182 -20.67 11.48 -23.01
C ALA A 182 -19.40 10.99 -23.72
N ILE A 183 -18.67 11.89 -24.40
CA ILE A 183 -17.39 11.57 -25.05
C ILE A 183 -16.33 11.21 -24.00
N SER A 184 -16.24 11.98 -22.91
CA SER A 184 -15.29 11.74 -21.82
C SER A 184 -15.57 10.42 -21.10
N GLU A 185 -16.84 10.13 -20.79
CA GLU A 185 -17.24 8.89 -20.14
C GLU A 185 -16.88 7.68 -21.02
N THR A 186 -17.20 7.75 -22.31
CA THR A 186 -16.86 6.67 -23.26
C THR A 186 -15.34 6.48 -23.35
N ALA A 187 -14.57 7.58 -23.38
CA ALA A 187 -13.11 7.51 -23.39
C ALA A 187 -12.55 6.89 -22.10
N TYR A 188 -13.16 7.16 -20.95
CA TYR A 188 -12.81 6.58 -19.67
C TYR A 188 -13.10 5.08 -19.62
N GLU A 189 -14.30 4.65 -20.00
CA GLU A 189 -14.68 3.23 -20.06
C GLU A 189 -13.79 2.45 -21.03
N LEU A 190 -13.51 3.02 -22.19
CA LEU A 190 -12.63 2.41 -23.18
C LEU A 190 -11.19 2.33 -22.68
N GLY A 191 -10.69 3.41 -22.07
CA GLY A 191 -9.35 3.47 -21.49
C GLY A 191 -9.14 2.46 -20.35
N THR A 192 -10.14 2.31 -19.47
CA THR A 192 -10.10 1.32 -18.39
C THR A 192 -10.17 -0.12 -18.92
N ALA A 193 -11.01 -0.39 -19.93
CA ALA A 193 -11.08 -1.69 -20.58
C ALA A 193 -9.75 -2.08 -21.27
N PHE A 194 -9.16 -1.19 -22.07
CA PHE A 194 -7.86 -1.44 -22.69
C PHE A 194 -6.73 -1.53 -21.66
N GLY A 195 -6.73 -0.66 -20.66
CA GLY A 195 -5.73 -0.68 -19.60
C GLY A 195 -5.73 -1.99 -18.81
N THR A 196 -6.90 -2.47 -18.41
CA THR A 196 -7.04 -3.74 -17.69
C THR A 196 -6.68 -4.94 -18.57
N ALA A 197 -7.08 -4.96 -19.83
CA ALA A 197 -6.75 -6.03 -20.77
C ALA A 197 -5.24 -6.10 -21.05
N ILE A 198 -4.62 -4.99 -21.46
CA ILE A 198 -3.20 -4.94 -21.83
C ILE A 198 -2.32 -5.23 -20.61
N LEU A 199 -2.52 -4.53 -19.50
CA LEU A 199 -1.71 -4.73 -18.31
C LEU A 199 -1.96 -6.11 -17.69
N GLY A 200 -3.19 -6.62 -17.75
CA GLY A 200 -3.53 -7.98 -17.33
C GLY A 200 -2.82 -9.04 -18.17
N SER A 201 -2.80 -8.89 -19.50
CA SER A 201 -2.05 -9.78 -20.39
C SER A 201 -0.55 -9.73 -20.16
N VAL A 202 0.02 -8.54 -19.97
CA VAL A 202 1.45 -8.37 -19.65
C VAL A 202 1.80 -9.03 -18.31
N LEU A 203 0.97 -8.80 -17.29
CA LEU A 203 1.12 -9.43 -15.97
C LEU A 203 1.08 -10.96 -16.08
N LEU A 204 0.07 -11.49 -16.77
CA LEU A 204 -0.06 -12.94 -16.93
C LEU A 204 1.09 -13.52 -17.75
N GLY A 205 1.55 -12.84 -18.80
CA GLY A 205 2.70 -13.25 -19.61
C GLY A 205 3.99 -13.36 -18.79
N PHE A 206 4.33 -12.32 -18.01
CA PHE A 206 5.50 -12.38 -17.13
C PHE A 206 5.36 -13.40 -15.99
N TYR A 207 4.15 -13.61 -15.48
CA TYR A 207 3.89 -14.63 -14.46
C TYR A 207 4.13 -16.03 -15.00
N ARG A 208 3.56 -16.34 -16.19
CA ARG A 208 3.75 -17.63 -16.87
C ARG A 208 5.22 -17.90 -17.15
N ALA A 209 5.93 -16.93 -17.74
CA ALA A 209 7.36 -17.04 -18.02
C ALA A 209 8.20 -17.24 -16.74
N GLY A 210 7.89 -16.51 -15.67
CA GLY A 210 8.59 -16.69 -14.39
C GLY A 210 8.34 -18.06 -13.77
N LEU A 211 7.11 -18.59 -13.89
CA LEU A 211 6.76 -19.91 -13.35
C LEU A 211 7.39 -21.04 -14.17
N ASP A 212 7.54 -20.86 -15.48
CA ASP A 212 8.31 -21.77 -16.35
C ASP A 212 9.75 -21.95 -15.86
N ASP A 213 10.40 -20.85 -15.46
CA ASP A 213 11.80 -20.87 -15.02
C ASP A 213 11.98 -21.40 -13.58
N THR A 214 10.98 -21.22 -12.71
CA THR A 214 11.14 -21.39 -11.26
C THR A 214 10.34 -22.55 -10.66
N ALA A 215 9.45 -23.17 -11.41
CA ALA A 215 8.64 -24.29 -10.91
C ALA A 215 9.52 -25.48 -10.49
N PRO A 216 9.16 -26.20 -9.40
CA PRO A 216 9.87 -27.40 -9.01
C PRO A 216 9.71 -28.51 -10.06
N SER A 217 10.78 -29.28 -10.27
CA SER A 217 10.71 -30.51 -11.07
C SER A 217 9.95 -31.61 -10.31
N GLY A 218 9.33 -32.53 -11.05
CA GLY A 218 8.57 -33.64 -10.47
C GLY A 218 7.11 -33.31 -10.12
N LEU A 219 6.58 -32.18 -10.61
CA LEU A 219 5.14 -31.90 -10.52
C LEU A 219 4.32 -32.95 -11.29
N PRO A 220 3.24 -33.49 -10.69
CA PRO A 220 2.25 -34.27 -11.41
C PRO A 220 1.72 -33.53 -12.65
N GLY A 221 1.43 -34.28 -13.72
CA GLY A 221 1.05 -33.71 -15.02
C GLY A 221 -0.16 -32.77 -14.94
N GLY A 222 -0.08 -31.64 -15.65
CA GLY A 222 -1.15 -30.63 -15.75
C GLY A 222 -1.22 -29.62 -14.59
N ILE A 223 -0.54 -29.87 -13.46
CA ILE A 223 -0.51 -28.91 -12.34
C ILE A 223 0.19 -27.62 -12.74
N LEU A 224 1.32 -27.71 -13.45
CA LEU A 224 2.08 -26.54 -13.88
C LEU A 224 1.25 -25.67 -14.85
N ASP A 225 0.56 -26.28 -15.80
CA ASP A 225 -0.29 -25.57 -16.76
C ASP A 225 -1.45 -24.87 -16.07
N SER A 226 -2.10 -25.53 -15.11
CA SER A 226 -3.15 -24.91 -14.29
C SER A 226 -2.60 -23.78 -13.40
N ALA A 227 -1.42 -23.98 -12.79
CA ALA A 227 -0.77 -22.99 -11.94
C ALA A 227 -0.35 -21.72 -12.71
N LYS A 228 -0.04 -21.85 -14.01
CA LYS A 228 0.28 -20.75 -14.91
C LYS A 228 -0.91 -19.86 -15.26
N GLU A 229 -2.14 -20.37 -15.18
CA GLU A 229 -3.34 -19.58 -15.48
C GLU A 229 -3.63 -18.54 -14.41
N THR A 230 -3.45 -18.89 -13.13
CA THR A 230 -3.66 -17.95 -12.03
C THR A 230 -2.79 -18.28 -10.81
N LEU A 231 -2.43 -17.24 -10.05
CA LEU A 231 -1.79 -17.43 -8.74
C LEU A 231 -2.69 -18.26 -7.80
N ALA A 232 -4.01 -18.06 -7.85
CA ALA A 232 -4.95 -18.79 -7.00
C ALA A 232 -4.88 -20.30 -7.25
N ALA A 233 -4.87 -20.73 -8.51
CA ALA A 233 -4.71 -22.13 -8.88
C ALA A 233 -3.38 -22.70 -8.38
N ALA A 234 -2.27 -21.96 -8.56
CA ALA A 234 -0.97 -22.36 -8.05
C ALA A 234 -0.95 -22.57 -6.52
N LEU A 235 -1.60 -21.67 -5.77
CA LEU A 235 -1.69 -21.75 -4.31
C LEU A 235 -2.61 -22.88 -3.83
N LEU A 236 -3.65 -23.23 -4.59
CA LEU A 236 -4.51 -24.38 -4.30
C LEU A 236 -3.74 -25.69 -4.50
N HIS A 237 -3.11 -25.87 -5.66
CA HIS A 237 -2.28 -27.05 -5.95
C HIS A 237 -1.13 -27.20 -4.95
N ALA A 238 -0.51 -26.09 -4.54
CA ALA A 238 0.55 -26.10 -3.53
C ALA A 238 0.10 -26.66 -2.16
N ARG A 239 -1.20 -26.61 -1.83
CA ARG A 239 -1.74 -27.17 -0.58
C ARG A 239 -2.04 -28.67 -0.67
N GLU A 240 -2.29 -29.17 -1.88
CA GLU A 240 -2.64 -30.57 -2.13
C GLU A 240 -1.41 -31.46 -2.34
N LEU A 241 -0.26 -30.85 -2.68
CA LEU A 241 1.01 -31.53 -2.84
C LEU A 241 1.67 -31.90 -1.49
N THR A 242 2.67 -32.77 -1.56
CA THR A 242 3.54 -33.09 -0.42
C THR A 242 4.22 -31.83 0.13
N THR A 243 4.57 -31.82 1.41
CA THR A 243 5.06 -30.63 2.13
C THR A 243 6.20 -29.90 1.40
N ASP A 244 7.17 -30.63 0.86
CA ASP A 244 8.33 -30.04 0.20
C ASP A 244 7.99 -29.51 -1.19
N LEU A 245 7.26 -30.28 -2.00
CA LEU A 245 6.89 -29.88 -3.36
C LEU A 245 5.88 -28.72 -3.36
N GLY A 246 4.92 -28.76 -2.42
CA GLY A 246 3.94 -27.71 -2.20
C GLY A 246 4.57 -26.39 -1.73
N ALA A 247 5.52 -26.45 -0.79
CA ALA A 247 6.26 -25.26 -0.36
C ALA A 247 7.10 -24.65 -1.49
N ALA A 248 7.70 -25.50 -2.33
CA ALA A 248 8.45 -25.05 -3.51
C ALA A 248 7.54 -24.37 -4.55
N LEU A 249 6.40 -24.98 -4.89
CA LEU A 249 5.42 -24.39 -5.83
C LEU A 249 4.83 -23.08 -5.30
N TYR A 250 4.49 -23.01 -4.01
CA TYR A 250 4.01 -21.78 -3.36
C TYR A 250 5.04 -20.64 -3.52
N THR A 251 6.31 -20.95 -3.25
CA THR A 251 7.40 -19.96 -3.32
C THR A 251 7.62 -19.50 -4.76
N ALA A 252 7.71 -20.43 -5.71
CA ALA A 252 7.87 -20.14 -7.13
C ALA A 252 6.73 -19.25 -7.66
N ALA A 253 5.48 -19.59 -7.33
CA ALA A 253 4.31 -18.83 -7.77
C ALA A 253 4.25 -17.42 -7.17
N THR A 254 4.48 -17.28 -5.86
CA THR A 254 4.43 -15.97 -5.20
C THR A 254 5.56 -15.03 -5.63
N ASP A 255 6.77 -15.58 -5.83
CA ASP A 255 7.91 -14.80 -6.33
C ASP A 255 7.70 -14.39 -7.80
N SER A 256 7.28 -15.32 -8.66
CA SER A 256 6.99 -15.04 -10.07
C SER A 256 5.86 -14.03 -10.24
N PHE A 257 4.76 -14.16 -9.49
CA PHE A 257 3.63 -13.23 -9.55
C PHE A 257 4.04 -11.83 -9.10
N THR A 258 4.79 -11.75 -8.01
CA THR A 258 5.34 -10.46 -7.59
C THR A 258 6.22 -9.90 -8.71
N SER A 259 6.97 -10.74 -9.45
CA SER A 259 7.96 -10.38 -10.50
C SER A 259 7.26 -9.70 -11.65
N ALA A 260 6.22 -10.37 -12.10
CA ALA A 260 5.28 -9.88 -13.06
C ALA A 260 4.67 -8.54 -12.64
N LEU A 261 4.24 -8.36 -11.39
CA LEU A 261 3.72 -7.06 -10.91
C LEU A 261 4.75 -5.92 -11.02
N SER A 262 6.03 -6.18 -10.75
CA SER A 262 7.07 -5.16 -10.85
C SER A 262 7.37 -4.78 -12.29
N TRP A 263 7.48 -5.75 -13.20
CA TRP A 263 7.66 -5.50 -14.63
C TRP A 263 6.47 -4.79 -15.25
N THR A 264 5.25 -5.27 -14.95
CA THR A 264 4.00 -4.67 -15.41
C THR A 264 3.87 -3.23 -14.91
N GLY A 265 4.19 -2.97 -13.63
CA GLY A 265 4.22 -1.61 -13.08
C GLY A 265 5.23 -0.69 -13.77
N GLY A 266 6.41 -1.21 -14.14
CA GLY A 266 7.40 -0.47 -14.91
C GLY A 266 6.90 -0.10 -16.31
N ILE A 267 6.25 -1.04 -17.00
CA ILE A 267 5.64 -0.80 -18.32
C ILE A 267 4.49 0.21 -18.21
N ALA A 268 3.62 0.07 -17.20
CA ALA A 268 2.55 1.02 -16.94
C ALA A 268 3.09 2.44 -16.71
N ALA A 269 4.17 2.58 -15.94
CA ALA A 269 4.81 3.86 -15.70
C ALA A 269 5.40 4.48 -16.99
N LEU A 270 5.98 3.66 -17.89
CA LEU A 270 6.47 4.12 -19.19
C LEU A 270 5.34 4.56 -20.11
N ILE A 271 4.23 3.82 -20.15
CA ILE A 271 3.04 4.18 -20.92
C ILE A 271 2.47 5.51 -20.41
N LEU A 272 2.31 5.65 -19.09
CA LEU A 272 1.83 6.90 -18.48
C LEU A 272 2.75 8.07 -18.77
N LEU A 273 4.07 7.87 -18.73
CA LEU A 273 5.04 8.90 -19.08
C LEU A 273 4.92 9.31 -20.55
N ALA A 274 4.76 8.35 -21.46
CA ALA A 274 4.57 8.62 -22.89
C ALA A 274 3.27 9.41 -23.14
N VAL A 275 2.16 9.02 -22.49
CA VAL A 275 0.87 9.74 -22.56
C VAL A 275 1.01 11.15 -21.98
N ALA A 276 1.70 11.32 -20.86
CA ALA A 276 1.92 12.63 -20.25
C ALA A 276 2.76 13.55 -21.16
N ILE A 277 3.82 13.02 -21.80
CA ILE A 277 4.62 13.76 -22.78
C ILE A 277 3.77 14.13 -24.00
N PHE A 278 2.99 13.19 -24.53
CA PHE A 278 2.10 13.42 -25.66
C PHE A 278 1.08 14.52 -25.35
N ALA A 279 0.42 14.45 -24.20
CA ALA A 279 -0.51 15.48 -23.74
C ALA A 279 0.18 16.84 -23.59
N ALA A 280 1.38 16.88 -22.99
CA ALA A 280 2.13 18.13 -22.83
C ALA A 280 2.59 18.74 -24.17
N VAL A 281 2.81 17.92 -25.20
CA VAL A 281 3.14 18.40 -26.55
C VAL A 281 1.90 18.89 -27.30
N MET A 282 0.78 18.15 -27.22
CA MET A 282 -0.46 18.50 -27.93
C MET A 282 -1.17 19.71 -27.32
N LEU A 283 -1.09 19.88 -26.00
CA LEU A 283 -1.73 20.99 -25.28
C LEU A 283 -0.86 22.25 -25.23
N ARG A 284 0.36 22.23 -25.79
CA ARG A 284 1.21 23.41 -25.87
C ARG A 284 0.67 24.39 -26.90
N GLY A 285 0.24 25.56 -26.44
CA GLY A 285 -0.21 26.67 -27.30
C GLY A 285 -1.71 26.81 -27.46
N ILE A 286 -2.51 26.02 -26.74
CA ILE A 286 -3.98 26.18 -26.70
C ILE A 286 -4.33 27.21 -25.61
N SER A 287 -4.59 28.47 -25.99
CA SER A 287 -5.18 29.48 -25.11
C SER A 287 -6.70 29.29 -25.11
N ALA A 288 -7.25 28.60 -24.10
CA ALA A 288 -8.70 28.38 -23.96
C ALA A 288 -9.53 29.67 -23.77
N GLN A 289 -8.88 30.84 -23.71
CA GLN A 289 -9.49 32.09 -23.29
C GLN A 289 -9.55 33.16 -24.40
N GLU A 290 -8.87 32.97 -25.54
CA GLU A 290 -8.94 33.92 -26.67
C GLU A 290 -10.13 33.63 -27.61
N ASP A 291 -10.46 32.36 -27.87
CA ASP A 291 -11.51 32.00 -28.84
C ASP A 291 -12.95 32.19 -28.33
N LEU A 292 -13.17 32.31 -27.01
CA LEU A 292 -14.51 32.50 -26.45
C LEU A 292 -14.93 33.97 -26.35
N SER A 293 -14.00 34.93 -26.43
CA SER A 293 -14.34 36.36 -26.42
C SER A 293 -14.65 36.94 -27.80
N ASP A 294 -14.17 36.29 -28.87
CA ASP A 294 -14.36 36.77 -30.25
C ASP A 294 -15.69 36.34 -30.89
N ALA A 295 -16.50 35.52 -30.19
CA ALA A 295 -17.81 35.07 -30.65
C ALA A 295 -19.00 35.92 -30.15
N ASP A 296 -18.77 36.87 -29.23
CA ASP A 296 -19.80 37.78 -28.68
C ASP A 296 -19.82 39.13 -29.43
N HIS A 297 -20.01 39.08 -30.75
CA HIS A 297 -20.46 40.22 -31.56
C HIS A 297 -21.96 40.14 -31.85
#